data_AF-A0A944FZ02-F1
#
_entry.id   AF-A0A944FZ02-F1
#
_cell.length_a   1.000
_cell.length_b   1.000
_cell.length_c   1.000
_cell.angle_alpha   90.00
_cell.angle_beta   90.00
_cell.angle_gamma   90.00
#
_symmetry.space_group_name_H-M   'P 1'
#
loop_
_entity.id
_entity.type
_entity.pdbx_description
1 polymer ?
#
loop_
_entity_poly.entity_id
_entity_poly.type
_entity_poly.pdbx_seq_one_letter_code
_entity_poly.pdbx_strand_id
1 'polypeptide(L)'
;MKKNEMSSMYFIKNEVLYLIPQTFCKSLGNAIIDVDPVLELKLPTSENELYAKLQECFSLCCTHKVKEFPKGLSVMAKYIGAKTEKQVVSKYDFMSLFFDNKLNKYRLIHDWEKEKNYYLNGIMQYVDEKTLLSFILNIIQDKKNITL
;
A
#
# COMPACT_ATOMS: atom_id res chain seq x y z
N MET A 1 -1.81 -5.14 -12.88
CA MET A 1 -0.59 -4.36 -12.59
C MET A 1 0.45 -4.63 -13.67
N LYS A 2 1.03 -3.59 -14.26
CA LYS A 2 1.97 -3.69 -15.39
C LYS A 2 3.37 -4.10 -14.90
N LYS A 3 4.23 -4.66 -15.78
CA LYS A 3 5.60 -5.10 -15.42
C LYS A 3 6.51 -4.02 -14.83
N ASN A 4 6.15 -2.77 -15.00
CA ASN A 4 6.86 -1.56 -14.57
C ASN A 4 6.25 -0.93 -13.30
N GLU A 5 5.20 -1.52 -12.72
CA GLU A 5 4.59 -1.01 -11.50
C GLU A 5 5.14 -1.70 -10.24
N MET A 6 5.42 -0.90 -9.21
CA MET A 6 5.61 -1.36 -7.83
C MET A 6 4.31 -1.17 -7.05
N SER A 7 4.06 -2.01 -6.04
CA SER A 7 2.84 -1.96 -5.22
C SER A 7 3.21 -1.97 -3.75
N SER A 8 2.54 -1.15 -2.96
CA SER A 8 2.52 -1.20 -1.52
C SER A 8 1.10 -1.07 -1.02
N MET A 9 0.85 -1.59 0.17
CA MET A 9 -0.38 -1.37 0.90
C MET A 9 -0.07 -0.50 2.11
N TYR A 10 -0.98 0.38 2.48
CA TYR A 10 -0.86 1.11 3.73
C TYR A 10 -2.17 1.19 4.50
N PHE A 11 -2.02 1.37 5.81
CA PHE A 11 -3.12 1.61 6.74
C PHE A 11 -2.60 2.42 7.92
N ILE A 12 -3.53 3.01 8.68
CA ILE A 12 -3.20 3.81 9.86
C ILE A 12 -3.80 3.12 11.09
N LYS A 13 -2.98 2.97 12.13
CA LYS A 13 -3.38 2.43 13.44
C LYS A 13 -2.57 3.12 14.53
N ASN A 14 -3.24 3.56 15.60
CA ASN A 14 -2.60 4.17 16.78
C ASN A 14 -1.56 5.26 16.43
N GLU A 15 -1.94 6.19 15.55
CA GLU A 15 -1.06 7.27 15.08
C GLU A 15 0.23 6.80 14.36
N VAL A 16 0.22 5.59 13.82
CA VAL A 16 1.29 5.06 12.98
C VAL A 16 0.73 4.73 11.60
N LEU A 17 1.38 5.27 10.56
CA LEU A 17 1.20 4.83 9.18
C LEU A 17 2.07 3.60 8.95
N TYR A 18 1.42 2.50 8.61
CA TYR A 18 2.05 1.24 8.27
C TYR A 18 2.15 1.12 6.75
N LEU A 19 3.31 0.72 6.26
CA LEU A 19 3.62 0.56 4.85
C LEU A 19 4.11 -0.87 4.62
N ILE A 20 3.36 -1.62 3.82
CA ILE A 20 3.62 -3.01 3.52
C ILE A 20 4.08 -3.08 2.06
N PRO A 21 5.37 -3.35 1.78
CA PRO A 21 5.82 -3.55 0.42
C PRO A 21 5.19 -4.82 -0.15
N GLN A 22 4.90 -4.81 -1.45
CA GLN A 22 4.31 -5.96 -2.14
C GLN A 22 5.07 -6.29 -3.43
N THR A 23 5.06 -7.57 -3.78
CA THR A 23 5.71 -8.10 -5.00
C THR A 23 4.80 -9.11 -5.70
N PHE A 24 5.19 -9.51 -6.91
CA PHE A 24 4.48 -10.50 -7.68
C PHE A 24 5.01 -11.92 -7.46
N CYS A 25 4.08 -12.84 -7.22
CA CYS A 25 4.35 -14.27 -7.24
C CYS A 25 3.96 -14.86 -8.60
N LYS A 26 4.97 -15.17 -9.44
CA LYS A 26 4.74 -15.72 -10.79
C LYS A 26 4.05 -17.08 -10.79
N SER A 27 4.34 -17.92 -9.79
CA SER A 27 3.75 -19.27 -9.69
C SER A 27 2.24 -19.25 -9.41
N LEU A 28 1.67 -18.09 -9.08
CA LEU A 28 0.24 -17.91 -8.81
C LEU A 28 -0.41 -16.95 -9.82
N GLY A 29 -0.07 -17.07 -11.10
CA GLY A 29 -0.69 -16.21 -12.13
C GLY A 29 -0.41 -14.72 -11.94
N ASN A 30 0.72 -14.38 -11.29
CA ASN A 30 1.10 -13.02 -10.89
C ASN A 30 0.23 -12.44 -9.76
N ALA A 31 -0.11 -13.25 -8.75
CA ALA A 31 -0.70 -12.75 -7.51
C ALA A 31 0.23 -11.72 -6.83
N ILE A 32 -0.37 -10.69 -6.22
CA ILE A 32 0.33 -9.72 -5.37
C ILE A 32 0.42 -10.32 -3.97
N ILE A 33 1.61 -10.29 -3.39
CA ILE A 33 1.86 -10.80 -2.03
C ILE A 33 2.66 -9.79 -1.23
N ASP A 34 2.47 -9.81 0.08
CA ASP A 34 3.22 -8.96 1.01
C ASP A 34 4.68 -9.40 1.13
N VAL A 35 5.56 -8.43 1.36
CA VAL A 35 6.99 -8.58 1.55
C VAL A 35 7.37 -8.05 2.93
N ASP A 36 8.25 -8.77 3.63
CA ASP A 36 8.85 -8.30 4.89
C ASP A 36 10.06 -7.37 4.59
N PRO A 37 10.32 -6.37 5.46
CA PRO A 37 9.56 -6.00 6.66
C PRO A 37 8.37 -5.07 6.38
N VAL A 38 7.42 -5.02 7.33
CA VAL A 38 6.47 -3.90 7.44
C VAL A 38 7.22 -2.66 7.94
N LEU A 39 7.05 -1.55 7.23
CA LEU A 39 7.61 -0.26 7.61
C LEU A 39 6.61 0.57 8.42
N GLU A 40 7.14 1.37 9.34
CA GLU A 40 6.35 2.20 10.25
C GLU A 40 6.78 3.66 10.14
N LEU A 41 5.80 4.56 10.17
CA LEU A 41 5.99 6.00 10.25
C LEU A 41 5.05 6.59 11.30
N LYS A 42 5.63 7.19 12.34
CA LYS A 42 4.87 7.87 13.39
C LYS A 42 4.24 9.15 12.83
N LEU A 43 3.02 9.45 13.28
CA LEU A 43 2.27 10.65 12.92
C LEU A 43 2.25 11.62 14.12
N PRO A 44 2.19 12.96 13.90
CA PRO A 44 2.27 13.62 12.60
C PRO A 44 3.66 13.46 11.96
N THR A 45 3.70 13.54 10.65
CA THR A 45 4.92 13.42 9.84
C THR A 45 5.01 14.61 8.89
N SER A 46 6.23 15.01 8.52
CA SER A 46 6.46 15.96 7.43
C SER A 46 6.32 15.30 6.06
N GLU A 47 6.15 16.13 5.02
CA GLU A 47 6.16 15.69 3.61
C GLU A 47 7.45 14.95 3.26
N ASN A 48 8.61 15.47 3.71
CA ASN A 48 9.92 14.88 3.45
C ASN A 48 10.08 13.50 4.11
N GLU A 49 9.63 13.34 5.35
CA GLU A 49 9.67 12.05 6.05
C GLU A 49 8.74 11.02 5.41
N LEU A 50 7.52 11.45 5.03
CA LEU A 50 6.59 10.61 4.30
C LEU A 50 7.20 10.15 2.97
N TYR A 51 7.76 11.08 2.22
CA TYR A 51 8.41 10.77 0.95
C TYR A 51 9.56 9.77 1.12
N ALA A 52 10.47 10.03 2.05
CA ALA A 52 11.60 9.15 2.33
C ALA A 52 11.12 7.73 2.69
N LYS A 53 10.07 7.62 3.50
CA LYS A 53 9.51 6.32 3.89
C LYS A 53 8.80 5.61 2.74
N LEU A 54 8.12 6.33 1.85
CA LEU A 54 7.54 5.77 0.64
C LEU A 54 8.62 5.22 -0.29
N GLN A 55 9.71 5.96 -0.50
CA GLN A 55 10.85 5.49 -1.32
C GLN A 55 11.49 4.24 -0.71
N GLU A 56 11.68 4.21 0.61
CA GLU A 56 12.15 3.02 1.33
C GLU A 56 11.22 1.82 1.06
N CYS A 57 9.91 2.00 1.21
CA CYS A 57 8.91 0.95 0.93
C CYS A 57 9.01 0.43 -0.51
N PHE A 58 9.05 1.32 -1.50
CA PHE A 58 9.14 0.92 -2.91
C PHE A 58 10.45 0.22 -3.26
N SER A 59 11.56 0.60 -2.61
CA SER A 59 12.83 -0.12 -2.77
C SER A 59 12.71 -1.60 -2.37
N LEU A 60 11.90 -1.91 -1.34
CA LEU A 60 11.65 -3.27 -0.89
C LEU A 60 10.77 -4.09 -1.85
N CYS A 61 9.85 -3.44 -2.57
CA CYS A 61 9.06 -4.09 -3.62
C CYS A 61 9.93 -4.70 -4.74
N CYS A 62 11.07 -4.06 -5.05
CA CYS A 62 11.98 -4.48 -6.11
C CYS A 62 12.98 -5.58 -5.72
N THR A 63 13.24 -5.76 -4.43
CA THR A 63 14.35 -6.60 -3.94
C THR A 63 13.97 -8.07 -3.82
N HIS A 64 12.68 -8.40 -3.73
CA HIS A 64 12.22 -9.76 -3.47
C HIS A 64 11.50 -10.36 -4.69
N LYS A 65 12.21 -11.22 -5.43
CA LYS A 65 11.60 -12.11 -6.43
C LYS A 65 11.09 -13.37 -5.74
N VAL A 66 9.81 -13.37 -5.38
CA VAL A 66 9.20 -14.54 -4.76
C VAL A 66 8.82 -15.56 -5.82
N LYS A 67 9.43 -16.75 -5.74
CA LYS A 67 9.21 -17.85 -6.71
C LYS A 67 8.05 -18.77 -6.33
N GLU A 68 7.70 -18.84 -5.05
CA GLU A 68 6.69 -19.75 -4.50
C GLU A 68 5.78 -19.02 -3.52
N PHE A 69 4.55 -19.53 -3.31
CA PHE A 69 3.63 -18.89 -2.38
C PHE A 69 4.16 -18.98 -0.94
N PRO A 70 4.19 -17.86 -0.18
CA PRO A 70 4.54 -17.91 1.23
C PRO A 70 3.56 -18.83 1.96
N LYS A 71 4.07 -19.87 2.63
CA LYS A 71 3.24 -20.74 3.47
C LYS A 71 2.95 -20.03 4.80
N GLY A 72 1.68 -20.01 5.19
CA GLY A 72 1.22 -19.43 6.46
C GLY A 72 0.49 -18.11 6.29
N LEU A 73 0.34 -17.36 7.38
CA LEU A 73 -0.30 -16.05 7.38
C LEU A 73 0.51 -15.05 6.55
N SER A 74 -0.19 -14.16 5.83
CA SER A 74 0.44 -13.01 5.18
C SER A 74 1.18 -12.14 6.20
N VAL A 75 2.19 -11.41 5.73
CA VAL A 75 2.97 -10.48 6.56
C VAL A 75 2.05 -9.51 7.28
N MET A 76 1.07 -8.97 6.56
CA MET A 76 0.04 -8.10 7.11
C MET A 76 -0.74 -8.78 8.25
N ALA A 77 -1.23 -10.00 8.05
CA ALA A 77 -1.99 -10.73 9.06
C ALA A 77 -1.16 -11.03 10.31
N LYS A 78 0.12 -11.41 10.14
CA LYS A 78 1.06 -11.60 11.25
C LYS A 78 1.25 -10.32 12.04
N TYR A 79 1.55 -9.21 11.36
CA TYR A 79 1.82 -7.92 11.98
C TYR A 79 0.63 -7.40 12.79
N ILE A 80 -0.58 -7.60 12.29
CA ILE A 80 -1.81 -7.18 12.96
C ILE A 80 -2.26 -8.15 14.06
N GLY A 81 -1.69 -9.35 14.13
CA GLY A 81 -2.14 -10.41 15.03
C GLY A 81 -3.50 -10.99 14.64
N ALA A 82 -3.84 -10.96 13.35
CA ALA A 82 -5.07 -11.51 12.82
C ALA A 82 -4.89 -12.97 12.37
N LYS A 83 -5.96 -13.78 12.47
CA LYS A 83 -5.93 -15.19 12.03
C LYS A 83 -6.20 -15.35 10.53
N THR A 84 -6.73 -14.31 9.88
CA THR A 84 -7.10 -14.33 8.46
C THR A 84 -6.97 -12.92 7.86
N GLU A 85 -6.74 -12.84 6.56
CA GLU A 85 -6.74 -11.55 5.83
C GLU A 85 -8.10 -10.84 5.89
N LYS A 86 -9.20 -11.60 5.87
CA LYS A 86 -10.56 -11.03 5.99
C LYS A 86 -10.75 -10.22 7.27
N GLN A 87 -10.22 -10.72 8.39
CA GLN A 87 -10.27 -10.01 9.68
C GLN A 87 -9.41 -8.75 9.68
N VAL A 88 -8.36 -8.74 8.87
CA VAL A 88 -7.51 -7.58 8.72
C VAL A 88 -8.27 -6.48 7.99
N VAL A 89 -8.74 -6.76 6.77
CA VAL A 89 -9.40 -5.78 5.91
C VAL A 89 -10.69 -5.22 6.50
N SER A 90 -11.39 -5.97 7.36
CA SER A 90 -12.58 -5.47 8.04
C SER A 90 -12.30 -4.49 9.18
N LYS A 91 -11.06 -4.46 9.70
CA LYS A 91 -10.69 -3.69 10.91
C LYS A 91 -10.01 -2.37 10.60
N TYR A 92 -9.31 -2.29 9.47
CA TYR A 92 -8.57 -1.10 9.08
C TYR A 92 -8.97 -0.68 7.69
N ASP A 93 -8.90 0.62 7.47
CA ASP A 93 -9.15 1.22 6.18
C ASP A 93 -7.83 1.22 5.38
N PHE A 94 -7.70 0.24 4.48
CA PHE A 94 -6.51 -0.03 3.69
C PHE A 94 -6.52 0.73 2.39
N MET A 95 -5.32 1.09 1.94
CA MET A 95 -5.13 1.71 0.64
C MET A 95 -3.97 1.05 -0.09
N SER A 96 -4.17 0.76 -1.37
CA SER A 96 -3.16 0.20 -2.26
C SER A 96 -2.54 1.32 -3.08
N LEU A 97 -1.24 1.52 -2.89
CA LEU A 97 -0.46 2.51 -3.60
C LEU A 97 0.40 1.81 -4.66
N PHE A 98 0.37 2.34 -5.87
CA PHE A 98 1.17 1.83 -6.97
C PHE A 98 2.02 2.94 -7.56
N PHE A 99 3.25 2.61 -7.93
CA PHE A 99 4.15 3.50 -8.65
C PHE A 99 4.53 2.90 -9.99
N ASP A 100 4.24 3.61 -11.08
CA ASP A 100 4.62 3.23 -12.44
C ASP A 100 5.97 3.87 -12.79
N ASN A 101 7.01 3.04 -12.85
CA ASN A 101 8.38 3.47 -13.16
C ASN A 101 8.53 4.07 -14.57
N LYS A 102 7.66 3.70 -15.52
CA LYS A 102 7.75 4.18 -16.91
C LYS A 102 7.16 5.57 -17.04
N LEU A 103 6.06 5.82 -16.33
CA LEU A 103 5.39 7.12 -16.31
C LEU A 103 5.98 8.06 -15.25
N ASN A 104 6.73 7.53 -14.29
CA ASN A 104 7.18 8.23 -13.09
C ASN A 104 6.00 8.87 -12.35
N LYS A 105 4.93 8.09 -12.14
CA LYS A 105 3.68 8.55 -11.53
C LYS A 105 3.09 7.52 -10.59
N TYR A 106 2.27 8.00 -9.67
CA TYR A 106 1.62 7.19 -8.66
C TYR A 106 0.13 7.03 -8.95
N ARG A 107 -0.47 5.93 -8.49
CA ARG A 107 -1.92 5.79 -8.37
C ARG A 107 -2.27 5.17 -7.04
N LEU A 108 -3.42 5.55 -6.51
CA LEU A 108 -3.87 5.14 -5.21
C LEU A 108 -5.28 4.57 -5.30
N ILE A 109 -5.51 3.44 -4.63
CA ILE A 109 -6.81 2.74 -4.60
C ILE A 109 -7.20 2.54 -3.14
N HIS A 110 -8.35 3.10 -2.76
CA HIS A 110 -8.87 3.06 -1.38
C HIS A 110 -9.65 1.77 -1.06
N ASP A 111 -9.98 0.94 -2.05
CA ASP A 111 -10.86 -0.20 -1.82
C ASP A 111 -10.63 -1.34 -2.83
N TRP A 112 -10.35 -2.53 -2.29
CA TRP A 112 -10.09 -3.75 -3.06
C TRP A 112 -11.40 -4.33 -3.64
N GLU A 113 -12.54 -4.11 -2.99
CA GLU A 113 -13.85 -4.58 -3.47
C GLU A 113 -14.41 -3.70 -4.61
N LYS A 114 -14.02 -2.43 -4.65
CA LYS A 114 -14.43 -1.49 -5.71
C LYS A 114 -13.63 -1.63 -7.01
N GLU A 115 -12.57 -2.46 -7.07
CA GLU A 115 -11.88 -2.75 -8.33
C GLU A 115 -12.87 -3.25 -9.40
N LYS A 116 -13.90 -4.02 -9.03
CA LYS A 116 -14.91 -4.52 -9.98
C LYS A 116 -15.81 -3.42 -10.59
N ASN A 117 -16.00 -2.29 -9.89
CA ASN A 117 -16.88 -1.20 -10.34
C ASN A 117 -16.11 -0.01 -10.96
N TYR A 118 -14.80 0.12 -10.72
CA TYR A 118 -13.96 1.15 -11.36
C TYR A 118 -13.48 0.79 -12.78
N TYR A 119 -13.73 -0.44 -13.25
CA TYR A 119 -13.62 -0.77 -14.68
C TYR A 119 -14.58 0.05 -15.56
N LEU A 120 -15.54 0.78 -14.98
CA LEU A 120 -16.55 1.52 -15.72
C LEU A 120 -16.22 2.97 -16.07
N ASN A 121 -15.04 3.53 -15.74
CA ASN A 121 -14.74 4.92 -16.15
C ASN A 121 -13.26 5.23 -16.43
N GLY A 122 -12.53 4.34 -17.13
CA GLY A 122 -11.43 4.70 -18.04
C GLY A 122 -10.24 5.57 -17.55
N ILE A 123 -10.17 5.96 -16.28
CA ILE A 123 -9.17 6.89 -15.76
C ILE A 123 -8.73 6.42 -14.37
N MET A 124 -7.81 5.44 -14.33
CA MET A 124 -6.87 5.40 -13.21
C MET A 124 -6.02 6.66 -13.35
N GLN A 125 -6.32 7.70 -12.57
CA GLN A 125 -5.55 8.94 -12.61
C GLN A 125 -4.18 8.69 -11.99
N TYR A 126 -3.16 8.67 -12.84
CA TYR A 126 -1.78 8.71 -12.42
C TYR A 126 -1.45 10.16 -12.02
N VAL A 127 -1.10 10.35 -10.76
CA VAL A 127 -0.75 11.64 -10.19
C VAL A 127 0.76 11.78 -10.03
N ASP A 128 1.24 13.02 -9.98
CA ASP A 128 2.63 13.29 -9.61
C ASP A 128 2.86 13.09 -8.11
N GLU A 129 4.13 13.11 -7.73
CA GLU A 129 4.61 12.93 -6.36
C GLU A 129 3.98 13.94 -5.39
N LYS A 130 3.99 15.22 -5.74
CA LYS A 130 3.48 16.29 -4.87
C LYS A 130 2.00 16.12 -4.58
N THR A 131 1.22 15.77 -5.61
CA THR A 131 -0.22 15.50 -5.50
C THR A 131 -0.47 14.29 -4.61
N LEU A 132 0.31 13.21 -4.78
CA LEU A 132 0.20 12.03 -3.92
C LEU A 132 0.49 12.38 -2.45
N LEU A 133 1.61 13.04 -2.17
CA LEU A 133 2.02 13.37 -0.81
C LEU A 133 0.98 14.25 -0.13
N SER A 134 0.47 15.26 -0.84
CA SER A 134 -0.63 16.11 -0.36
C SER A 134 -1.87 15.28 -0.01
N PHE A 135 -2.24 14.33 -0.87
CA PHE A 135 -3.41 13.48 -0.64
C PHE A 135 -3.26 12.58 0.59
N ILE A 136 -2.11 11.91 0.75
CA ILE A 136 -1.85 11.04 1.91
C ILE A 136 -1.82 11.87 3.21
N LEU A 137 -1.19 13.04 3.19
CA LEU A 137 -1.15 13.94 4.34
C LEU A 137 -2.57 14.43 4.72
N ASN A 138 -3.42 14.73 3.75
CA ASN A 138 -4.82 15.10 4.00
C ASN A 138 -5.59 13.93 4.63
N ILE A 139 -5.44 12.69 4.14
CA ILE A 139 -6.07 11.52 4.76
C ILE A 139 -5.61 11.33 6.21
N ILE A 140 -4.31 11.51 6.45
CA ILE A 140 -3.74 11.45 7.80
C ILE A 140 -4.38 12.51 8.70
N GLN A 141 -4.58 13.73 8.21
CA GLN A 141 -5.20 14.83 8.95
C GLN A 141 -6.69 14.58 9.19
N ASP A 142 -7.45 14.16 8.17
CA ASP A 142 -8.88 13.88 8.29
C ASP A 142 -9.17 12.78 9.30
N LYS A 143 -8.35 11.73 9.37
CA LYS A 143 -8.50 10.66 10.37
C LYS A 143 -8.24 11.13 11.80
N LYS A 144 -7.46 12.20 12.00
CA LYS A 144 -7.33 12.83 13.32
C LYS A 144 -8.62 13.53 13.74
N ASN A 145 -9.35 14.12 12.80
CA ASN A 145 -10.59 14.86 13.08
C ASN A 145 -11.80 13.97 13.40
N ILE A 146 -11.70 12.64 13.22
CA ILE A 146 -12.76 11.66 13.53
C ILE A 146 -12.57 11.07 14.95
N THR A 147 -11.42 11.32 15.59
CA THR A 147 -11.09 10.75 16.91
C THR A 147 -11.18 11.81 18.03
N LEU A 148 -12.32 12.53 18.08
CA LEU A 148 -12.72 13.40 19.20
C LEU A 148 -14.05 12.93 19.77
#